data_AF-A0A5C6DAZ9-F1
#
_entry.id   AF-A0A5C6DAZ9-F1
#
_cell.length_a   1.000
_cell.length_b   1.000
_cell.length_c   1.000
_cell.angle_alpha   90.00
_cell.angle_beta   90.00
_cell.angle_gamma   90.00
#
_symmetry.space_group_name_H-M   'P 1'
#
loop_
_entity.id
_entity.type
_entity.pdbx_description
1 polymer ?
#
loop_
_entity_poly.entity_id
_entity_poly.type
_entity_poly.pdbx_seq_one_letter_code
_entity_poly.pdbx_strand_id
1 'polypeptide(L)'
;MDMSETSRPVVDEVDLMLANARLRDELEPYRDESVDSHALHRMPLQTENEYLASMLAWERAPALAIACWFNPPMQLPAPESVSDAALPRLLQNTIERLYSEHVVLKFTDHLSDRELYKIIYRDILPSCEKKLNIPGKSLEWRCVEDHETWLRYYATAVERRRFQEEHEVELPASETLAHRRKLPGN
;
A
#
# COMPACT_ATOMS: atom_id res chain seq x y z
N MET A 1 20.51 -48.28 13.07
CA MET A 1 19.61 -47.90 11.96
C MET A 1 18.70 -46.82 12.50
N ASP A 2 19.00 -45.59 12.15
CA ASP A 2 18.37 -44.39 12.68
C ASP A 2 17.19 -44.02 11.76
N MET A 3 15.96 -44.31 12.21
CA MET A 3 14.70 -44.06 11.48
C MET A 3 14.21 -42.60 11.65
N SER A 4 15.04 -41.72 12.20
CA SER A 4 14.66 -40.37 12.61
C SER A 4 14.64 -39.35 11.47
N GLU A 5 15.41 -39.58 10.40
CA GLU A 5 15.58 -38.60 9.31
C GLU A 5 14.46 -38.63 8.27
N THR A 6 13.75 -39.76 8.10
CA THR A 6 12.65 -39.88 7.13
C THR A 6 11.30 -39.40 7.64
N SER A 7 11.09 -39.32 8.96
CA SER A 7 9.79 -38.91 9.53
C SER A 7 9.58 -37.39 9.55
N ARG A 8 10.65 -36.58 9.70
CA ARG A 8 10.53 -35.11 9.75
C ARG A 8 10.05 -34.46 8.45
N PRO A 9 10.58 -34.81 7.26
CA PRO A 9 10.13 -34.16 6.02
C PRO A 9 8.68 -34.53 5.64
N VAL A 10 8.22 -35.73 5.98
CA VAL A 10 6.85 -36.18 5.69
C VAL A 10 5.82 -35.49 6.60
N VAL A 11 6.16 -35.24 7.87
CA VAL A 11 5.28 -34.50 8.79
C VAL A 11 5.10 -33.04 8.34
N ASP A 12 6.17 -32.40 7.86
CA ASP A 12 6.12 -31.03 7.31
C ASP A 12 5.24 -30.94 6.05
N GLU A 13 5.33 -31.93 5.15
CA GLU A 13 4.48 -32.00 3.96
C GLU A 13 3.00 -32.21 4.30
N VAL A 14 2.69 -33.09 5.26
CA VAL A 14 1.31 -33.32 5.73
C VAL A 14 0.73 -32.05 6.37
N ASP A 15 1.51 -31.34 7.19
CA ASP A 15 1.08 -30.08 7.80
C ASP A 15 0.80 -29.00 6.74
N LEU A 16 1.63 -28.90 5.70
CA LEU A 16 1.39 -28.02 4.56
C LEU A 16 0.10 -28.39 3.81
N MET A 17 -0.17 -29.67 3.60
CA MET A 17 -1.41 -30.14 2.96
C MET A 17 -2.66 -29.83 3.80
N LEU A 18 -2.58 -30.03 5.13
CA LEU A 18 -3.67 -29.70 6.05
C LEU A 18 -3.95 -28.20 6.09
N ALA A 19 -2.89 -27.38 6.10
CA ALA A 19 -3.01 -25.93 6.02
C ALA A 19 -3.64 -25.49 4.68
N ASN A 20 -3.25 -26.13 3.57
CA ASN A 20 -3.81 -25.85 2.26
C ASN A 20 -5.32 -26.13 2.20
N ALA A 21 -5.72 -27.33 2.63
CA ALA A 21 -7.12 -27.73 2.66
C ALA A 21 -7.97 -26.75 3.47
N ARG A 22 -7.49 -26.40 4.68
CA ARG A 22 -8.16 -25.42 5.54
C ARG A 22 -8.29 -24.05 4.88
N LEU A 23 -7.23 -23.54 4.25
CA LEU A 23 -7.26 -22.23 3.58
C LEU A 23 -8.27 -22.22 2.42
N ARG A 24 -8.34 -23.31 1.65
CA ARG A 24 -9.30 -23.48 0.56
C ARG A 24 -10.75 -23.53 1.07
N ASP A 25 -11.00 -24.26 2.15
CA ASP A 25 -12.33 -24.30 2.79
C ASP A 25 -12.75 -22.92 3.31
N GLU A 26 -11.84 -22.19 3.95
CA GLU A 26 -12.11 -20.83 4.45
C GLU A 26 -12.33 -19.81 3.31
N LEU A 27 -11.77 -20.06 2.13
CA LEU A 27 -11.95 -19.24 0.92
C LEU A 27 -13.20 -19.61 0.11
N GLU A 28 -13.81 -20.77 0.34
CA GLU A 28 -14.99 -21.24 -0.39
C GLU A 28 -16.11 -20.18 -0.51
N PRO A 29 -16.45 -19.39 0.54
CA PRO A 29 -17.49 -18.35 0.44
C PRO A 29 -17.14 -17.20 -0.52
N TYR A 30 -15.86 -17.00 -0.81
CA TYR A 30 -15.32 -15.91 -1.63
C TYR A 30 -14.86 -16.39 -3.01
N ARG A 31 -15.13 -17.65 -3.34
CA ARG A 31 -14.57 -18.33 -4.51
C ARG A 31 -15.06 -17.70 -5.81
N ASP A 32 -14.11 -17.22 -6.61
CA ASP A 32 -14.30 -16.79 -8.00
C ASP A 32 -13.31 -17.54 -8.93
N GLU A 33 -13.26 -17.17 -10.22
CA GLU A 33 -12.37 -17.80 -11.21
C GLU A 33 -10.87 -17.69 -10.85
N SER A 34 -10.46 -16.78 -9.95
CA SER A 34 -9.06 -16.60 -9.54
C SER A 34 -8.54 -17.69 -8.59
N VAL A 35 -9.43 -18.25 -7.76
CA VAL A 35 -9.13 -19.34 -6.80
C VAL A 35 -8.90 -20.68 -7.50
N ASP A 36 -9.48 -20.85 -8.69
CA ASP A 36 -9.35 -22.06 -9.52
C ASP A 36 -8.32 -21.91 -10.65
N SER A 37 -7.53 -20.83 -10.62
CA SER A 37 -6.53 -20.58 -11.64
C SER A 37 -5.55 -21.74 -11.73
N HIS A 38 -5.36 -22.26 -12.94
CA HIS A 38 -4.37 -23.31 -13.25
C HIS A 38 -2.94 -22.96 -12.82
N ALA A 39 -2.64 -21.68 -12.58
CA ALA A 39 -1.36 -21.23 -12.05
C ALA A 39 -1.12 -21.66 -10.60
N LEU A 40 -2.16 -21.75 -9.77
CA LEU A 40 -2.03 -22.12 -8.35
C LEU A 40 -1.56 -23.56 -8.17
N HIS A 41 -2.09 -24.47 -8.99
CA HIS A 41 -1.73 -25.89 -8.97
C HIS A 41 -0.33 -26.20 -9.48
N ARG A 42 0.44 -25.19 -9.94
CA ARG A 42 1.84 -25.34 -10.36
C ARG A 42 2.84 -24.83 -9.31
N MET A 43 2.36 -24.20 -8.24
CA MET A 43 3.22 -23.66 -7.18
C MET A 43 3.61 -24.74 -6.17
N PRO A 44 4.79 -24.63 -5.52
CA PRO A 44 5.07 -25.41 -4.32
C PRO A 44 4.01 -25.14 -3.24
N LEU A 45 3.60 -26.18 -2.49
CA LEU A 45 2.51 -26.08 -1.50
C LEU A 45 2.70 -24.94 -0.49
N GLN A 46 3.93 -24.70 -0.04
CA GLN A 46 4.23 -23.60 0.87
C GLN A 46 3.88 -22.23 0.26
N THR A 47 4.31 -21.99 -0.98
CA THR A 47 4.01 -20.76 -1.72
C THR A 47 2.52 -20.62 -2.00
N GLU A 48 1.85 -21.73 -2.33
CA GLU A 48 0.41 -21.75 -2.50
C GLU A 48 -0.31 -21.35 -1.21
N ASN A 49 0.10 -21.89 -0.06
CA ASN A 49 -0.46 -21.55 1.25
C ASN A 49 -0.25 -20.07 1.59
N GLU A 50 0.93 -19.51 1.33
CA GLU A 50 1.20 -18.08 1.53
C GLU A 50 0.30 -17.19 0.65
N TYR A 51 0.06 -17.62 -0.58
CA TYR A 51 -0.84 -16.94 -1.51
C TYR A 51 -2.29 -17.00 -1.04
N LEU A 52 -2.82 -18.19 -0.72
CA LEU A 52 -4.18 -18.37 -0.22
C LEU A 52 -4.41 -17.63 1.10
N ALA A 53 -3.44 -17.64 2.01
CA ALA A 53 -3.50 -16.87 3.24
C ALA A 53 -3.56 -15.35 2.98
N SER A 54 -2.80 -14.86 1.99
CA SER A 54 -2.84 -13.46 1.58
C SER A 54 -4.21 -13.07 0.97
N MET A 55 -4.80 -13.93 0.15
CA MET A 55 -6.15 -13.73 -0.39
C MET A 55 -7.19 -13.68 0.73
N LEU A 56 -7.17 -14.67 1.62
CA LEU A 56 -8.13 -14.76 2.72
C LEU A 56 -8.03 -13.55 3.67
N ALA A 57 -6.80 -13.08 3.93
CA ALA A 57 -6.57 -11.87 4.70
C ALA A 57 -7.17 -10.63 4.00
N TRP A 58 -7.07 -10.55 2.67
CA TRP A 58 -7.69 -9.48 1.89
C TRP A 58 -9.22 -9.51 1.96
N GLU A 59 -9.82 -10.68 1.76
CA GLU A 59 -11.26 -10.86 1.80
C GLU A 59 -11.85 -10.45 3.16
N ARG A 60 -11.22 -10.91 4.24
CA ARG A 60 -11.66 -10.62 5.61
C ARG A 60 -11.31 -9.23 6.10
N ALA A 61 -10.34 -8.55 5.49
CA ALA A 61 -9.94 -7.23 5.97
C ALA A 61 -11.10 -6.24 5.87
N PRO A 62 -11.35 -5.44 6.91
CA PRO A 62 -12.42 -4.46 6.88
C PRO A 62 -12.04 -3.32 5.94
N ALA A 63 -13.01 -2.86 5.14
CA ALA A 63 -12.91 -1.63 4.37
C ALA A 63 -13.38 -0.47 5.26
N LEU A 64 -12.47 0.40 5.67
CA LEU A 64 -12.74 1.50 6.58
C LEU A 64 -11.98 2.74 6.12
N ALA A 65 -12.50 3.92 6.45
CA ALA A 65 -11.76 5.16 6.33
C ALA A 65 -10.40 5.04 7.03
N ILE A 66 -9.31 5.51 6.42
CA ILE A 66 -7.97 5.49 7.02
C ILE A 66 -7.97 6.18 8.40
N ALA A 67 -8.78 7.23 8.59
CA ALA A 67 -8.98 7.87 9.89
C ALA A 67 -9.40 6.89 11.00
N CYS A 68 -10.18 5.88 10.67
CA CYS A 68 -10.68 4.87 11.60
C CYS A 68 -9.69 3.72 11.86
N TRP A 69 -8.51 3.73 11.24
CA TRP A 69 -7.48 2.73 11.49
C TRP A 69 -6.81 2.94 12.86
N PHE A 70 -6.88 4.17 13.38
CA PHE A 70 -6.27 4.59 14.64
C PHE A 70 -7.19 4.36 15.84
N ASN A 71 -6.59 4.19 17.03
CA ASN A 71 -7.32 4.12 18.29
C ASN A 71 -6.80 5.19 19.30
N PRO A 72 -7.54 6.28 19.56
CA PRO A 72 -8.82 6.66 18.95
C PRO A 72 -8.67 7.06 17.47
N PRO A 73 -9.79 7.10 16.68
CA PRO A 73 -9.76 7.54 15.30
C PRO A 73 -9.06 8.88 15.13
N MET A 74 -8.25 9.00 14.07
CA MET A 74 -7.50 10.22 13.80
C MET A 74 -8.45 11.32 13.37
N GLN A 75 -8.41 12.43 14.12
CA GLN A 75 -9.10 13.66 13.78
C GLN A 75 -8.08 14.76 13.62
N LEU A 76 -8.17 15.46 12.50
CA LEU A 76 -7.32 16.59 12.17
C LEU A 76 -8.16 17.89 12.20
N PRO A 77 -7.60 19.00 12.68
CA PRO A 77 -8.26 20.31 12.56
C PRO A 77 -8.39 20.72 11.09
N ALA A 78 -9.43 21.48 10.76
CA ALA A 78 -9.64 21.99 9.41
C ALA A 78 -8.41 22.80 8.94
N PRO A 79 -7.96 22.67 7.68
CA PRO A 79 -6.76 23.34 7.18
C PRO A 79 -6.74 24.85 7.42
N GLU A 80 -7.90 25.51 7.39
CA GLU A 80 -8.07 26.96 7.57
C GLU A 80 -7.89 27.39 9.04
N SER A 81 -8.06 26.46 9.99
CA SER A 81 -7.93 26.72 11.43
C SER A 81 -6.50 26.57 11.95
N VAL A 82 -5.60 25.96 11.16
CA VAL A 82 -4.22 25.69 11.55
C VAL A 82 -3.31 26.82 11.08
N SER A 83 -2.63 27.50 12.00
CA SER A 83 -1.67 28.55 11.64
C SER A 83 -0.43 28.01 10.93
N ASP A 84 0.21 28.83 10.10
CA ASP A 84 1.44 28.44 9.38
C ASP A 84 2.59 28.09 10.34
N ALA A 85 2.62 28.67 11.54
CA ALA A 85 3.64 28.36 12.55
C ALA A 85 3.44 26.98 13.20
N ALA A 86 2.19 26.51 13.33
CA ALA A 86 1.88 25.21 13.94
C ALA A 86 1.89 24.06 12.92
N LEU A 87 1.63 24.38 11.65
CA LEU A 87 1.42 23.41 10.58
C LEU A 87 2.57 22.40 10.41
N PRO A 88 3.87 22.79 10.34
CA PRO A 88 4.94 21.83 10.06
C PRO A 88 5.04 20.72 11.11
N ARG A 89 4.84 21.09 12.39
CA ARG A 89 4.85 20.11 13.50
C ARG A 89 3.64 19.19 13.45
N LEU A 90 2.46 19.74 13.20
CA LEU A 90 1.24 18.95 13.07
C LEU A 90 1.34 17.97 11.90
N LEU A 91 1.83 18.44 10.75
CA LEU A 91 2.02 17.64 9.54
C LEU A 91 3.01 16.50 9.79
N GLN A 92 4.17 16.79 10.39
CA GLN A 92 5.17 15.77 10.71
C GLN A 92 4.58 14.67 11.61
N ASN A 93 3.92 15.05 12.70
CA ASN A 93 3.26 14.09 13.60
C ASN A 93 2.19 13.26 12.89
N THR A 94 1.46 13.89 11.95
CA THR A 94 0.42 13.20 11.17
C THR A 94 1.03 12.16 10.25
N ILE A 95 2.12 12.49 9.57
CA ILE A 95 2.85 11.57 8.68
C ILE A 95 3.43 10.39 9.47
N GLU A 96 4.01 10.64 10.64
CA GLU A 96 4.54 9.58 11.51
C GLU A 96 3.44 8.61 11.96
N ARG A 97 2.26 9.15 12.30
CA ARG A 97 1.10 8.32 12.64
C ARG A 97 0.62 7.50 11.44
N LEU A 98 0.47 8.10 10.26
CA LEU A 98 0.14 7.37 9.03
C LEU A 98 1.11 6.22 8.79
N TYR A 99 2.40 6.47 8.95
CA TYR A 99 3.43 5.44 8.80
C TYR A 99 3.33 4.32 9.84
N SER A 100 2.94 4.63 11.08
CA SER A 100 2.72 3.60 12.12
C SER A 100 1.56 2.64 11.79
N GLU A 101 0.62 3.07 10.95
CA GLU A 101 -0.45 2.21 10.40
C GLU A 101 -0.13 1.75 8.96
N HIS A 102 1.17 1.70 8.61
CA HIS A 102 1.68 1.25 7.32
C HIS A 102 1.15 2.02 6.09
N VAL A 103 0.77 3.30 6.25
CA VAL A 103 0.44 4.21 5.14
C VAL A 103 1.67 5.04 4.79
N VAL A 104 2.22 4.84 3.59
CA VAL A 104 3.45 5.49 3.11
C VAL A 104 3.10 6.52 2.03
N LEU A 105 3.58 7.75 2.18
CA LEU A 105 3.32 8.82 1.22
C LEU A 105 4.43 8.92 0.17
N LYS A 106 4.06 8.87 -1.10
CA LYS A 106 4.97 8.99 -2.26
C LYS A 106 4.70 10.30 -3.01
N PHE A 107 5.74 10.83 -3.65
CA PHE A 107 5.66 11.98 -4.55
C PHE A 107 5.10 13.25 -3.88
N THR A 108 5.64 13.63 -2.72
CA THR A 108 5.14 14.77 -1.93
C THR A 108 5.88 16.07 -2.17
N ASP A 109 7.09 16.00 -2.71
CA ASP A 109 8.08 17.10 -2.72
C ASP A 109 7.72 18.33 -3.59
N HIS A 110 6.72 18.21 -4.47
CA HIS A 110 6.17 19.33 -5.23
C HIS A 110 5.15 20.15 -4.42
N LEU A 111 4.62 19.60 -3.33
CA LEU A 111 3.59 20.23 -2.50
C LEU A 111 4.21 21.06 -1.40
N SER A 112 3.63 22.20 -1.07
CA SER A 112 3.86 22.87 0.22
C SER A 112 3.29 22.05 1.38
N ASP A 113 3.70 22.37 2.61
CA ASP A 113 3.15 21.71 3.81
C ASP A 113 1.62 21.88 3.91
N ARG A 114 1.10 23.01 3.45
CA ARG A 114 -0.34 23.30 3.47
C ARG A 114 -1.09 22.43 2.48
N GLU A 115 -0.54 22.24 1.28
CA GLU A 115 -1.15 21.40 0.24
C GLU A 115 -1.10 19.93 0.64
N LEU A 116 0.05 19.45 1.13
CA LEU A 116 0.17 18.07 1.63
C LEU A 116 -0.80 17.82 2.79
N TYR A 117 -0.91 18.76 3.74
CA TYR A 117 -1.87 18.66 4.83
C TYR A 117 -3.32 18.60 4.33
N LYS A 118 -3.68 19.39 3.32
CA LYS A 118 -5.02 19.37 2.70
C LYS A 118 -5.30 18.02 2.05
N ILE A 119 -4.34 17.44 1.33
CA ILE A 119 -4.49 16.10 0.73
C ILE A 119 -4.69 15.04 1.82
N ILE A 120 -3.89 15.08 2.89
CA ILE A 120 -4.07 14.15 4.01
C ILE A 120 -5.48 14.29 4.62
N TYR A 121 -5.90 15.52 4.88
CA TYR A 121 -7.19 15.81 5.50
C TYR A 121 -8.40 15.41 4.63
N ARG A 122 -8.37 15.79 3.35
CA ARG A 122 -9.53 15.68 2.44
C ARG A 122 -9.59 14.33 1.72
N ASP A 123 -8.44 13.78 1.36
CA ASP A 123 -8.37 12.67 0.41
C ASP A 123 -7.90 11.38 1.10
N ILE A 124 -6.80 11.44 1.86
CA ILE A 124 -6.22 10.24 2.48
C ILE A 124 -7.08 9.75 3.64
N LEU A 125 -7.30 10.59 4.67
CA LEU A 125 -8.01 10.17 5.88
C LEU A 125 -9.44 9.66 5.64
N PRO A 126 -10.22 10.27 4.73
CA PRO A 126 -11.56 9.77 4.42
C PRO A 126 -11.58 8.56 3.48
N SER A 127 -10.46 8.23 2.79
CA SER A 127 -10.43 7.12 1.83
C SER A 127 -10.74 5.80 2.50
N CYS A 128 -11.69 5.06 1.92
CA CYS A 128 -12.10 3.75 2.40
C CYS A 128 -11.19 2.68 1.81
N GLU A 129 -10.25 2.20 2.63
CA GLU A 129 -9.24 1.23 2.23
C GLU A 129 -9.35 -0.05 3.05
N LYS A 130 -8.86 -1.16 2.49
CA LYS A 130 -8.73 -2.43 3.21
C LYS A 130 -7.60 -2.32 4.23
N LYS A 131 -7.92 -2.41 5.52
CA LYS A 131 -6.91 -2.45 6.58
C LYS A 131 -6.26 -3.84 6.64
N LEU A 132 -5.21 -4.04 5.84
CA LEU A 132 -4.42 -5.27 5.82
C LEU A 132 -3.33 -5.20 6.88
N ASN A 133 -3.23 -6.25 7.70
CA ASN A 133 -2.11 -6.42 8.62
C ASN A 133 -1.19 -7.53 8.10
N ILE A 134 -0.53 -7.27 6.95
CA ILE A 134 0.40 -8.20 6.33
C ILE A 134 1.82 -7.69 6.58
N PRO A 135 2.69 -8.47 7.25
CA PRO A 135 4.08 -8.07 7.50
C PRO A 135 4.80 -7.66 6.21
N GLY A 136 5.47 -6.51 6.24
CA GLY A 136 6.25 -6.00 5.11
C GLY A 136 5.44 -5.40 3.97
N LYS A 137 4.11 -5.34 4.06
CA LYS A 137 3.27 -4.62 3.09
C LYS A 137 2.79 -3.29 3.69
N SER A 138 2.78 -2.26 2.86
CA SER A 138 2.26 -0.94 3.18
C SER A 138 1.27 -0.48 2.10
N LEU A 139 0.35 0.39 2.49
CA LEU A 139 -0.46 1.15 1.57
C LEU A 139 0.37 2.33 1.08
N GLU A 140 0.76 2.31 -0.19
CA GLU A 140 1.44 3.45 -0.82
C GLU A 140 0.43 4.44 -1.39
N TRP A 141 0.37 5.65 -0.82
CA TRP A 141 -0.43 6.74 -1.34
C TRP A 141 0.42 7.65 -2.22
N ARG A 142 0.08 7.77 -3.50
CA ARG A 142 0.74 8.69 -4.44
C ARG A 142 0.08 10.06 -4.34
N CYS A 143 0.80 11.07 -3.88
CA CYS A 143 0.30 12.44 -3.74
C CYS A 143 0.34 13.24 -5.07
N VAL A 144 0.20 12.55 -6.21
CA VAL A 144 0.12 13.13 -7.55
C VAL A 144 -1.05 12.49 -8.26
N GLU A 145 -2.00 13.31 -8.71
CA GLU A 145 -3.23 12.85 -9.35
C GLU A 145 -3.18 12.91 -10.88
N ASP A 146 -2.36 13.81 -11.43
CA ASP A 146 -2.33 14.12 -12.86
C ASP A 146 -0.96 13.86 -13.49
N HIS A 147 -1.00 13.56 -14.80
CA HIS A 147 0.20 13.29 -15.59
C HIS A 147 1.08 14.53 -15.74
N GLU A 148 0.53 15.75 -15.72
CA GLU A 148 1.30 16.98 -15.94
C GLU A 148 2.27 17.21 -14.77
N THR A 149 1.77 17.14 -13.53
CA THR A 149 2.55 17.20 -12.29
C THR A 149 3.58 16.08 -12.23
N TRP A 150 3.18 14.86 -12.59
CA TRP A 150 4.11 13.73 -12.63
C TRP A 150 5.24 13.94 -13.65
N LEU A 151 4.89 14.35 -14.88
CA LEU A 151 5.86 14.62 -15.96
C LEU A 151 6.81 15.76 -15.57
N ARG A 152 6.30 16.80 -14.92
CA ARG A 152 7.08 17.97 -14.50
C ARG A 152 8.13 17.62 -13.44
N TYR A 153 7.74 16.83 -12.43
CA TYR A 153 8.54 16.69 -11.21
C TYR A 153 9.15 15.30 -10.95
N TYR A 154 8.56 14.23 -11.47
CA TYR A 154 8.90 12.85 -11.06
C TYR A 154 9.29 11.92 -12.21
N ALA A 155 8.78 12.16 -13.41
CA ALA A 155 9.07 11.33 -14.56
C ALA A 155 10.54 11.43 -14.98
N THR A 156 11.15 10.27 -15.23
CA THR A 156 12.49 10.18 -15.81
C THR A 156 12.50 10.62 -17.28
N ALA A 157 13.69 10.92 -17.82
CA ALA A 157 13.83 11.27 -19.23
C ALA A 157 13.41 10.13 -20.20
N VAL A 158 13.40 8.87 -19.75
CA VAL A 158 12.92 7.73 -20.54
C VAL A 158 11.39 7.70 -20.54
N GLU A 159 10.78 7.80 -19.36
CA GLU A 159 9.33 7.85 -19.21
C GLU A 159 8.70 9.03 -19.94
N ARG A 160 9.32 10.22 -19.86
CA ARG A 160 8.88 11.41 -20.59
C ARG A 160 8.87 11.18 -22.10
N ARG A 161 9.95 10.62 -22.67
CA ARG A 161 10.03 10.31 -24.11
C ARG A 161 8.95 9.32 -24.52
N ARG A 162 8.76 8.25 -23.75
CA ARG A 162 7.71 7.26 -24.01
C ARG A 162 6.32 7.90 -24.01
N PHE A 163 6.02 8.76 -23.04
CA PHE A 163 4.75 9.46 -22.98
C PHE A 163 4.54 10.38 -24.20
N GLN A 164 5.58 11.09 -24.64
CA GLN A 164 5.51 11.93 -25.83
C GLN A 164 5.26 11.13 -27.11
N GLU A 165 5.91 9.98 -27.27
CA GLU A 165 5.72 9.09 -28.42
C GLU A 165 4.31 8.47 -28.44
N GLU A 166 3.78 8.10 -27.27
CA GLU A 166 2.47 7.45 -27.15
C GLU A 166 1.30 8.42 -27.35
N HIS A 167 1.43 9.66 -26.87
CA HIS A 167 0.33 10.62 -26.86
C HIS A 167 0.48 11.76 -27.88
N GLU A 168 1.62 11.87 -28.56
CA GLU A 168 1.93 12.91 -29.56
C GLU A 168 1.70 14.35 -29.05
N VAL A 169 1.93 14.58 -27.75
CA VAL A 169 1.76 15.90 -27.09
C VAL A 169 3.09 16.58 -26.77
N GLU A 170 3.05 17.91 -26.68
CA GLU A 170 4.15 18.68 -26.10
C GLU A 170 4.18 18.45 -24.59
N LEU A 171 5.36 18.10 -24.06
CA LEU A 171 5.51 17.83 -22.63
C LEU A 171 5.74 19.12 -21.84
N PRO A 172 5.24 19.22 -20.60
CA PRO A 172 5.63 20.30 -19.70
C PRO A 172 7.14 20.26 -19.45
N ALA A 173 7.76 21.42 -19.25
CA ALA A 173 9.17 21.49 -18.86
C ALA A 173 9.42 20.67 -17.58
N SER A 174 10.57 20.01 -17.51
CA SER A 174 10.97 19.35 -16.26
C SER A 174 11.45 20.41 -15.27
N GLU A 175 10.96 20.30 -14.04
CA GLU A 175 11.29 21.22 -12.96
C GLU A 175 11.87 20.48 -11.76
N THR A 176 12.70 21.20 -11.01
CA THR A 176 13.23 20.70 -9.74
C THR A 176 12.15 20.76 -8.66
N LEU A 177 12.08 19.72 -7.83
CA LEU A 177 11.22 19.67 -6.66
C LEU A 177 11.45 20.86 -5.71
N ALA A 178 10.37 21.51 -5.31
CA ALA A 178 10.37 22.69 -4.45
C ALA A 178 10.80 22.38 -3.00
N HIS A 179 10.51 21.17 -2.54
CA HIS A 179 10.78 20.71 -1.18
C HIS A 179 11.62 19.43 -1.20
N ARG A 180 12.44 19.22 -0.17
CA ARG A 180 13.14 17.94 0.06
C ARG A 180 12.69 17.38 1.40
N ARG A 181 11.65 16.54 1.38
CA ARG A 181 11.15 15.92 2.61
C ARG A 181 11.87 14.60 2.88
N LYS A 182 12.18 14.36 4.15
CA LYS A 182 12.62 13.04 4.63
C LYS A 182 11.43 12.36 5.28
N LEU A 183 10.63 11.69 4.47
CA LEU A 183 9.46 10.96 4.95
C LEU A 183 9.83 9.52 5.29
N PRO A 184 9.18 8.91 6.30
CA PRO A 184 9.40 7.50 6.61
C PRO A 184 8.90 6.60 5.46
N GLY A 185 9.64 5.55 5.14
CA GLY A 185 9.31 4.61 4.06
C GLY A 185 9.66 5.06 2.63
N ASN A 186 10.33 6.21 2.48
CA ASN A 186 10.91 6.70 1.21
C ASN A 186 12.41 6.47 1.12
#